data_AF-A0A0V1E0W1-F1
#
_entry.id   AF-A0A0V1E0W1-F1
#
_cell.length_a   1.000
_cell.length_b   1.000
_cell.length_c   1.000
_cell.angle_alpha   90.00
_cell.angle_beta   90.00
_cell.angle_gamma   90.00
#
_symmetry.space_group_name_H-M   'P 1'
#
loop_
_entity.id
_entity.type
_entity.pdbx_description
1 polymer ?
#
loop_
_entity_poly.entity_id
_entity_poly.type
_entity_poly.pdbx_seq_one_letter_code
_entity_poly.pdbx_strand_id
1 'polypeptide(L)'
;MESMVTDNSSVCFKNLNNWLHCFCALTFDLEVGQSLEIKYPNEAELTKTEILNICYLSFPDSNSDCLGDTQFYFRIRRSARDKEITNPPLVEYNKMCPSALEIDPDYFFGFVFFRQVKDSSLPRGYFQKSIVLLTQLPLVNFYQFVVCKIAPAFFSAGLPLIEAVCQEMNHWEPPVPGALLNLPLMGSVIKLRLPSRLDKPGVREDLIGLQKMNESCYTLLNVYEPDLYECLSLYLPHLHMLWELVLLGEPIVVMAPSPDVSSAVVQSLISLIWPLQYRYDYRPYFTIQDSDFKEYLLSQPGIQHHVILGTTNLYFIKAMENWPHVLRFSTDSKRKGKRTAGTHKIRRHIGLKGMEEKTGLFSKYKCLLSKHGVLMKKLMKGTHTNRPKEAQSMMIRRHFMDLTHSFLFPLVS
;
A
#
# COMPACT_ATOMS: atom_id res chain seq x y z
N MET A 1 52.97 -9.10 -23.04
CA MET A 1 52.26 -9.00 -21.74
C MET A 1 51.09 -8.05 -21.95
N GLU A 2 50.00 -8.56 -22.49
CA GLU A 2 48.72 -7.86 -22.52
C GLU A 2 47.92 -8.37 -21.33
N SER A 3 47.66 -7.48 -20.38
CA SER A 3 46.82 -7.73 -19.23
C SER A 3 45.39 -7.92 -19.71
N MET A 4 44.88 -9.14 -19.61
CA MET A 4 43.45 -9.43 -19.67
C MET A 4 42.76 -8.61 -18.57
N VAL A 5 42.08 -7.56 -18.99
CA VAL A 5 41.03 -6.92 -18.20
C VAL A 5 39.96 -7.98 -18.04
N THR A 6 39.85 -8.55 -16.84
CA THR A 6 38.74 -9.42 -16.48
C THR A 6 37.48 -8.57 -16.54
N ASP A 7 36.71 -8.77 -17.61
CA ASP A 7 35.35 -8.28 -17.73
C ASP A 7 34.57 -8.83 -16.52
N ASN A 8 34.10 -7.93 -15.67
CA ASN A 8 33.49 -8.26 -14.38
C ASN A 8 32.06 -8.76 -14.66
N SER A 9 32.00 -9.98 -15.18
CA SER A 9 30.79 -10.68 -15.61
C SER A 9 29.69 -10.63 -14.54
N SER A 10 28.54 -10.11 -14.96
CA SER A 10 27.24 -10.03 -14.30
C SER A 10 27.10 -10.74 -12.95
N VAL A 11 26.96 -9.96 -11.88
CA VAL A 11 26.51 -10.51 -10.59
C VAL A 11 25.13 -11.13 -10.79
N CYS A 12 25.04 -12.45 -10.71
CA CYS A 12 23.80 -13.17 -10.93
C CYS A 12 22.89 -13.01 -9.69
N PHE A 13 21.95 -12.08 -9.78
CA PHE A 13 20.95 -11.77 -8.76
C PHE A 13 19.82 -12.83 -8.67
N LYS A 14 20.19 -14.11 -8.54
CA LYS A 14 19.22 -15.23 -8.57
C LYS A 14 18.17 -15.12 -7.47
N ASN A 15 18.57 -14.78 -6.25
CA ASN A 15 17.65 -14.75 -5.11
C ASN A 15 17.02 -13.37 -4.90
N LEU A 16 17.68 -12.30 -5.35
CA LEU A 16 17.13 -10.96 -5.27
C LEU A 16 15.77 -10.88 -5.97
N ASN A 17 15.66 -11.49 -7.16
CA ASN A 17 14.42 -11.53 -7.96
C ASN A 17 13.26 -12.28 -7.27
N ASN A 18 13.52 -13.00 -6.18
CA ASN A 18 12.46 -13.61 -5.36
C ASN A 18 11.81 -12.58 -4.43
N TRP A 19 12.47 -11.45 -4.14
CA TRP A 19 12.00 -10.44 -3.20
C TRP A 19 11.74 -9.09 -3.88
N LEU A 20 12.49 -8.77 -4.92
CA LEU A 20 12.60 -7.44 -5.51
C LEU A 20 12.69 -7.55 -7.02
N HIS A 21 11.98 -6.68 -7.74
CA HIS A 21 12.23 -6.47 -9.17
C HIS A 21 13.37 -5.47 -9.38
N CYS A 22 13.24 -4.26 -8.82
CA CYS A 22 14.32 -3.27 -8.80
C CYS A 22 14.07 -2.19 -7.75
N PHE A 23 15.14 -1.48 -7.40
CA PHE A 23 15.08 -0.15 -6.81
C PHE A 23 15.09 0.92 -7.90
N CYS A 24 14.34 1.99 -7.68
CA CYS A 24 14.37 3.20 -8.49
C CYS A 24 14.66 4.40 -7.59
N ALA A 25 15.65 5.23 -7.95
CA ALA A 25 15.82 6.56 -7.36
C ALA A 25 15.30 7.61 -8.33
N LEU A 26 14.47 8.52 -7.84
CA LEU A 26 13.81 9.52 -8.66
C LEU A 26 14.04 10.92 -8.12
N THR A 27 14.24 11.85 -9.03
CA THR A 27 14.49 13.27 -8.75
C THR A 27 13.45 14.14 -9.43
N PHE A 28 13.34 15.38 -8.96
CA PHE A 28 12.57 16.40 -9.65
C PHE A 28 13.54 17.32 -10.40
N ASP A 29 13.55 17.20 -11.72
CA ASP A 29 14.27 18.09 -12.64
C ASP A 29 13.40 19.30 -13.00
N LEU A 30 14.01 20.48 -13.15
CA LEU A 30 13.28 21.73 -13.41
C LEU A 30 12.75 21.83 -14.85
N GLU A 31 13.42 21.21 -15.81
CA GLU A 31 13.08 21.27 -17.23
C GLU A 31 12.13 20.12 -17.59
N VAL A 32 12.40 18.92 -17.06
CA VAL A 32 11.71 17.69 -17.45
C VAL A 32 10.62 17.29 -16.44
N GLY A 33 10.72 17.72 -15.18
CA GLY A 33 9.83 17.28 -14.10
C GLY A 33 10.35 16.02 -13.39
N GLN A 34 9.45 15.12 -13.00
CA GLN A 34 9.83 13.88 -12.32
C GLN A 34 10.61 12.95 -13.26
N SER A 35 11.82 12.56 -12.87
CA SER A 35 12.71 11.73 -13.69
C SER A 35 13.34 10.58 -12.90
N LEU A 36 13.62 9.49 -13.60
CA LEU A 36 14.32 8.32 -13.08
C LEU A 36 15.83 8.57 -13.19
N GLU A 37 16.52 8.62 -12.05
CA GLU A 37 17.97 8.84 -11.97
C GLU A 37 18.72 7.50 -11.93
N ILE A 38 18.24 6.56 -11.11
CA ILE A 38 18.86 5.24 -10.90
C ILE A 38 17.78 4.17 -11.02
N LYS A 39 18.11 3.06 -11.70
CA LYS A 39 17.36 1.80 -11.67
C LYS A 39 18.36 0.67 -11.40
N TYR A 40 18.18 -0.09 -10.34
CA TYR A 40 19.09 -1.18 -9.99
C TYR A 40 18.35 -2.42 -9.47
N PRO A 41 18.66 -3.64 -9.93
CA PRO A 41 19.68 -3.98 -10.93
C PRO A 41 19.41 -3.37 -12.31
N ASN A 42 20.47 -3.14 -13.09
CA ASN A 42 20.37 -2.49 -14.40
C ASN A 42 19.59 -3.35 -15.41
N GLU A 43 19.65 -4.66 -15.23
CA GLU A 43 19.04 -5.70 -16.05
C GLU A 43 17.53 -5.81 -15.82
N ALA A 44 17.00 -5.24 -14.75
CA ALA A 44 15.57 -5.28 -14.46
C ALA A 44 14.77 -4.59 -15.57
N GLU A 45 13.89 -5.33 -16.23
CA GLU A 45 13.14 -4.84 -17.38
C GLU A 45 11.95 -3.99 -16.93
N LEU A 46 11.86 -2.77 -17.47
CA LEU A 46 10.72 -1.88 -17.33
C LEU A 46 10.45 -1.21 -18.67
N THR A 47 9.20 -1.20 -19.10
CA THR A 47 8.76 -0.47 -20.29
C THR A 47 8.77 1.03 -20.04
N LYS A 48 8.75 1.83 -21.12
CA LYS A 48 8.67 3.29 -21.02
C LYS A 48 7.42 3.76 -20.26
N THR A 49 6.28 3.08 -20.45
CA THR A 49 5.03 3.40 -19.75
C THR A 49 5.15 3.12 -18.26
N GLU A 50 5.74 1.98 -17.87
CA GLU A 50 5.97 1.66 -16.45
C GLU A 50 6.93 2.66 -15.80
N ILE A 51 8.02 3.04 -16.48
CA ILE A 51 8.95 4.08 -15.98
C ILE A 51 8.23 5.40 -15.76
N LEU A 52 7.41 5.86 -16.73
CA LEU A 52 6.64 7.09 -16.59
C LEU A 52 5.66 7.02 -15.42
N ASN A 53 4.91 5.92 -15.28
CA ASN A 53 3.99 5.73 -14.15
C ASN A 53 4.75 5.74 -12.80
N ILE A 54 5.92 5.08 -12.71
CA ILE A 54 6.77 5.14 -11.52
C ILE A 54 7.19 6.59 -11.25
N CYS A 55 7.66 7.34 -12.25
CA CYS A 55 8.03 8.75 -12.09
C CYS A 55 6.91 9.60 -11.49
N TYR A 56 5.71 9.52 -12.05
CA TYR A 56 4.60 10.35 -11.60
C TYR A 56 4.03 9.92 -10.26
N LEU A 57 3.96 8.62 -9.98
CA LEU A 57 3.41 8.09 -8.73
C LEU A 57 4.42 8.17 -7.57
N SER A 58 5.69 8.44 -7.82
CA SER A 58 6.71 8.55 -6.76
C SER A 58 6.69 9.89 -6.02
N PHE A 59 5.88 10.85 -6.46
CA PHE A 59 5.81 12.19 -5.88
C PHE A 59 4.35 12.53 -5.50
N PRO A 60 4.12 13.25 -4.39
CA PRO A 60 2.82 13.85 -4.12
C PRO A 60 2.39 14.79 -5.26
N ASP A 61 1.18 14.62 -5.79
CA ASP A 61 0.67 15.32 -6.97
C ASP A 61 -0.01 16.67 -6.66
N SER A 62 -0.26 16.90 -5.38
CA SER A 62 -0.93 18.07 -4.84
C SER A 62 0.02 18.81 -3.91
N ASN A 63 -0.23 20.11 -3.69
CA ASN A 63 0.45 20.90 -2.66
C ASN A 63 -0.01 20.50 -1.25
N SER A 64 -0.10 19.20 -0.99
CA SER A 64 -0.17 18.66 0.36
C SER A 64 1.10 19.09 1.08
N ASP A 65 0.98 19.46 2.35
CA ASP A 65 2.08 19.96 3.18
C ASP A 65 3.00 18.78 3.59
N CYS A 66 3.63 18.16 2.58
CA CYS A 66 4.49 16.97 2.65
C CYS A 66 5.94 17.33 3.03
N LEU A 67 6.14 18.39 3.81
CA LEU A 67 7.47 18.72 4.33
C LEU A 67 7.97 17.59 5.24
N GLY A 68 9.17 17.11 4.96
CA GLY A 68 9.82 15.99 5.64
C GLY A 68 9.79 14.72 4.80
N ASP A 69 9.59 13.59 5.47
CA ASP A 69 9.59 12.26 4.86
C ASP A 69 8.15 11.73 4.81
N THR A 70 7.74 11.20 3.66
CA THR A 70 6.42 10.57 3.47
C THR A 70 6.61 9.18 2.86
N GLN A 71 5.91 8.19 3.43
CA GLN A 71 5.95 6.81 2.97
C GLN A 71 4.58 6.35 2.54
N PHE A 72 4.51 5.77 1.36
CA PHE A 72 3.27 5.30 0.76
C PHE A 72 3.62 4.22 -0.25
N TYR A 73 2.60 3.62 -0.86
CA TYR A 73 2.83 2.71 -1.97
C TYR A 73 1.79 2.93 -3.05
N PHE A 74 2.16 2.55 -4.26
CA PHE A 74 1.28 2.54 -5.42
C PHE A 74 1.29 1.16 -6.07
N ARG A 75 0.36 0.97 -7.00
CA ARG A 75 0.22 -0.25 -7.79
C ARG A 75 0.06 0.14 -9.25
N ILE A 76 0.87 -0.43 -10.14
CA ILE A 76 0.83 -0.16 -11.59
C ILE A 76 0.59 -1.45 -12.37
N ARG A 77 -0.16 -1.34 -13.47
CA ARG A 77 -0.33 -2.46 -14.42
C ARG A 77 0.98 -2.73 -15.16
N ARG A 78 1.30 -4.02 -15.30
CA ARG A 78 2.42 -4.52 -16.09
C ARG A 78 2.03 -4.55 -17.55
N SER A 79 2.91 -4.01 -18.39
CA SER A 79 2.74 -3.93 -19.84
C SER A 79 3.26 -5.18 -20.58
N ALA A 80 3.96 -6.08 -19.88
CA ALA A 80 4.49 -7.32 -20.44
C ALA A 80 3.37 -8.24 -21.00
N ARG A 81 3.65 -8.93 -22.11
CA ARG A 81 2.71 -9.84 -22.78
C ARG A 81 2.60 -11.19 -22.05
N ASP A 82 3.73 -11.73 -21.60
CA ASP A 82 3.79 -12.96 -20.81
C ASP A 82 3.81 -12.60 -19.33
N LYS A 83 2.66 -12.78 -18.69
CA LYS A 83 2.45 -12.37 -17.31
C LYS A 83 2.57 -13.50 -16.32
N GLU A 84 2.65 -14.75 -16.78
CA GLU A 84 2.76 -15.90 -15.89
C GLU A 84 3.99 -15.83 -14.98
N ILE A 85 3.80 -16.25 -13.73
CA ILE A 85 4.87 -16.35 -12.75
C ILE A 85 5.62 -17.64 -13.05
N THR A 86 6.80 -17.51 -13.67
CA THR A 86 7.64 -18.67 -14.04
C THR A 86 8.77 -18.92 -13.05
N ASN A 87 9.06 -17.97 -12.15
CA ASN A 87 10.09 -18.09 -11.12
C ASN A 87 9.69 -19.17 -10.08
N PRO A 88 10.40 -20.32 -9.96
CA PRO A 88 9.93 -21.45 -9.15
C PRO A 88 9.68 -21.12 -7.66
N PRO A 89 10.56 -20.39 -6.94
CA PRO A 89 10.24 -19.85 -5.62
C PRO A 89 8.91 -19.09 -5.50
N LEU A 90 8.58 -18.25 -6.49
CA LEU A 90 7.35 -17.46 -6.48
C LEU A 90 6.11 -18.30 -6.83
N VAL A 91 6.26 -19.30 -7.70
CA VAL A 91 5.23 -20.31 -7.95
C VAL A 91 4.89 -21.06 -6.66
N GLU A 92 5.91 -21.47 -5.91
CA GLU A 92 5.73 -22.18 -4.64
C GLU A 92 5.16 -21.26 -3.55
N TYR A 93 5.58 -19.99 -3.51
CA TYR A 93 4.97 -18.97 -2.65
C TYR A 93 3.45 -18.88 -2.90
N ASN A 94 3.01 -18.73 -4.16
CA ASN A 94 1.57 -18.58 -4.48
C ASN A 94 0.74 -19.81 -4.07
N LYS A 95 1.30 -21.02 -4.20
CA LYS A 95 0.63 -22.25 -3.75
C LYS A 95 0.40 -22.26 -2.24
N MET A 96 1.35 -21.77 -1.46
CA MET A 96 1.34 -21.91 0.00
C MET A 96 0.83 -20.68 0.77
N CYS A 97 0.85 -19.49 0.17
CA CYS A 97 0.39 -18.26 0.83
C CYS A 97 -1.16 -18.18 0.88
N PRO A 98 -1.75 -17.49 1.87
CA PRO A 98 -3.19 -17.19 1.87
C PRO A 98 -3.60 -16.46 0.60
N SER A 99 -4.84 -16.69 0.12
CA SER A 99 -5.29 -16.14 -1.16
C SER A 99 -5.20 -14.62 -1.25
N ALA A 100 -5.48 -13.91 -0.16
CA ALA A 100 -5.30 -12.46 -0.09
C ALA A 100 -3.86 -11.95 -0.32
N LEU A 101 -2.86 -12.82 -0.31
CA LEU A 101 -1.44 -12.49 -0.52
C LEU A 101 -0.82 -13.17 -1.74
N GLU A 102 -1.64 -13.82 -2.56
CA GLU A 102 -1.22 -14.32 -3.87
C GLU A 102 -0.70 -13.16 -4.72
N ILE A 103 0.42 -13.41 -5.41
CA ILE A 103 0.99 -12.48 -6.38
C ILE A 103 0.00 -12.34 -7.54
N ASP A 104 -0.35 -11.09 -7.84
CA ASP A 104 -1.07 -10.75 -9.05
C ASP A 104 -0.04 -10.50 -10.18
N PRO A 105 0.02 -11.37 -11.20
CA PRO A 105 0.96 -11.24 -12.30
C PRO A 105 0.77 -9.96 -13.13
N ASP A 106 -0.41 -9.34 -13.08
CA ASP A 106 -0.74 -8.17 -13.86
C ASP A 106 -0.17 -6.87 -13.29
N TYR A 107 0.40 -6.88 -12.08
CA TYR A 107 0.76 -5.65 -11.38
C TYR A 107 2.14 -5.69 -10.72
N PHE A 108 2.74 -4.50 -10.64
CA PHE A 108 3.82 -4.22 -9.71
C PHE A 108 3.32 -3.37 -8.54
N PHE A 109 3.93 -3.59 -7.38
CA PHE A 109 3.83 -2.74 -6.20
C PHE A 109 5.09 -1.89 -6.11
N GLY A 110 4.92 -0.58 -6.01
CA GLY A 110 5.99 0.38 -5.78
C GLY A 110 5.89 0.97 -4.38
N PHE A 111 6.84 0.65 -3.51
CA PHE A 111 6.92 1.17 -2.14
C PHE A 111 7.82 2.39 -2.10
N VAL A 112 7.24 3.54 -1.77
CA VAL A 112 7.87 4.86 -1.93
C VAL A 112 8.32 5.39 -0.57
N PHE A 113 9.54 5.91 -0.53
CA PHE A 113 10.00 6.86 0.47
C PHE A 113 10.34 8.17 -0.23
N PHE A 114 9.49 9.18 -0.03
CA PHE A 114 9.68 10.53 -0.57
C PHE A 114 10.23 11.45 0.51
N ARG A 115 11.24 12.25 0.17
CA ARG A 115 11.79 13.31 1.01
C ARG A 115 11.61 14.66 0.35
N GLN A 116 11.02 15.60 1.08
CA GLN A 116 10.99 17.01 0.74
C GLN A 116 11.49 17.86 1.90
N VAL A 117 12.66 18.47 1.75
CA VAL A 117 13.23 19.36 2.77
C VAL A 117 13.57 20.72 2.16
N LYS A 118 13.48 21.77 2.97
CA LYS A 118 13.92 23.10 2.53
C LYS A 118 15.41 23.07 2.28
N ASP A 119 15.80 23.58 1.12
CA ASP A 119 17.19 23.75 0.74
C ASP A 119 17.33 25.04 -0.07
N SER A 120 17.83 26.07 0.59
CA SER A 120 18.02 27.40 -0.03
C SER A 120 19.15 27.43 -1.05
N SER A 121 19.99 26.40 -1.12
CA SER A 121 21.03 26.30 -2.15
C SER A 121 20.47 25.88 -3.52
N LEU A 122 19.26 25.29 -3.54
CA LEU A 122 18.59 24.85 -4.75
C LEU A 122 17.67 25.96 -5.31
N PRO A 123 17.56 26.14 -6.64
CA PRO A 123 16.73 27.19 -7.24
C PRO A 123 15.25 27.17 -6.81
N ARG A 124 14.72 25.97 -6.50
CA ARG A 124 13.34 25.78 -6.06
C ARG A 124 13.13 26.00 -4.55
N GLY A 125 14.21 26.15 -3.78
CA GLY A 125 14.17 26.27 -2.32
C GLY A 125 13.88 24.95 -1.58
N TYR A 126 13.78 23.83 -2.31
CA TYR A 126 13.49 22.50 -1.75
C TYR A 126 14.29 21.41 -2.45
N PHE A 127 14.83 20.49 -1.66
CA PHE A 127 15.30 19.18 -2.12
C PHE A 127 14.11 18.23 -2.17
N GLN A 128 13.94 17.53 -3.30
CA GLN A 128 12.89 16.54 -3.50
C GLN A 128 13.45 15.29 -4.17
N LYS A 129 13.35 14.15 -3.49
CA LYS A 129 13.85 12.88 -4.00
C LYS A 129 13.04 11.71 -3.45
N SER A 130 12.86 10.68 -4.28
CA SER A 130 12.17 9.45 -3.90
C SER A 130 13.05 8.23 -4.10
N ILE A 131 12.93 7.27 -3.19
CA ILE A 131 13.34 5.89 -3.42
C ILE A 131 12.10 5.03 -3.54
N VAL A 132 12.05 4.20 -4.58
CA VAL A 132 11.00 3.21 -4.79
C VAL A 132 11.61 1.82 -4.80
N LEU A 133 11.01 0.94 -4.01
CA LEU A 133 11.24 -0.50 -4.08
C LEU A 133 10.10 -1.12 -4.89
N LEU A 134 10.40 -1.70 -6.05
CA LEU A 134 9.43 -2.33 -6.93
C LEU A 134 9.44 -3.86 -6.78
N THR A 135 8.27 -4.48 -6.61
CA THR A 135 8.13 -5.93 -6.42
C THR A 135 6.76 -6.42 -6.87
N GLN A 136 6.58 -7.74 -6.97
CA GLN A 136 5.28 -8.37 -7.21
C GLN A 136 4.62 -8.88 -5.91
N LEU A 137 5.39 -8.93 -4.81
CA LEU A 137 4.93 -9.47 -3.53
C LEU A 137 4.07 -8.44 -2.77
N PRO A 138 2.83 -8.76 -2.39
CA PRO A 138 1.92 -7.84 -1.70
C PRO A 138 2.20 -7.74 -0.17
N LEU A 139 3.48 -7.70 0.23
CA LEU A 139 3.91 -7.66 1.64
C LEU A 139 4.07 -6.21 2.12
N VAL A 140 2.95 -5.47 2.17
CA VAL A 140 2.95 -4.01 2.29
C VAL A 140 3.77 -3.48 3.47
N ASN A 141 3.54 -3.98 4.68
CA ASN A 141 4.26 -3.50 5.87
C ASN A 141 5.75 -3.85 5.83
N PHE A 142 6.09 -5.02 5.28
CA PHE A 142 7.47 -5.45 5.16
C PHE A 142 8.25 -4.52 4.25
N TYR A 143 7.75 -4.25 3.05
CA TYR A 143 8.46 -3.38 2.11
C TYR A 143 8.47 -1.92 2.52
N GLN A 144 7.42 -1.43 3.19
CA GLN A 144 7.44 -0.12 3.85
C GLN A 144 8.56 -0.05 4.89
N PHE A 145 8.72 -1.07 5.73
CA PHE A 145 9.82 -1.12 6.69
C PHE A 145 11.20 -1.14 6.00
N VAL A 146 11.36 -1.95 4.95
CA VAL A 146 12.62 -2.06 4.20
C VAL A 146 12.99 -0.73 3.55
N VAL A 147 12.06 -0.08 2.83
CA VAL A 147 12.34 1.21 2.18
C VAL A 147 12.59 2.33 3.21
N CYS A 148 11.90 2.32 4.36
CA CYS A 148 12.14 3.24 5.49
C CYS A 148 13.57 3.15 6.02
N LYS A 149 14.19 1.96 5.98
CA LYS A 149 15.56 1.73 6.43
C LYS A 149 16.59 2.18 5.40
N ILE A 150 16.35 1.85 4.13
CA ILE A 150 17.30 2.09 3.04
C ILE A 150 17.35 3.56 2.63
N ALA A 151 16.18 4.19 2.44
CA ALA A 151 16.10 5.50 1.79
C ALA A 151 16.85 6.63 2.52
N PRO A 152 16.79 6.76 3.87
CA PRO A 152 17.54 7.81 4.57
C PRO A 152 19.05 7.71 4.35
N ALA A 153 19.61 6.49 4.36
CA ALA A 153 21.03 6.28 4.11
C ALA A 153 21.39 6.49 2.63
N PHE A 154 20.47 6.14 1.72
CA PHE A 154 20.66 6.36 0.29
C PHE A 154 20.84 7.84 -0.05
N PHE A 155 20.08 8.73 0.61
CA PHE A 155 20.19 10.17 0.35
C PHE A 155 21.57 10.76 0.68
N SER A 156 22.40 10.04 1.44
CA SER A 156 23.80 10.42 1.70
C SER A 156 24.79 9.59 0.88
N ALA A 157 24.56 8.28 0.70
CA ALA A 157 25.53 7.36 0.12
C ALA A 157 25.34 7.11 -1.40
N GLY A 158 24.15 7.34 -1.94
CA GLY A 158 23.85 7.14 -3.37
C GLY A 158 23.85 5.67 -3.83
N LEU A 159 24.13 5.46 -5.12
CA LEU A 159 24.12 4.15 -5.78
C LEU A 159 24.93 3.05 -5.05
N PRO A 160 26.15 3.31 -4.53
CA PRO A 160 26.93 2.27 -3.83
C PRO A 160 26.17 1.61 -2.67
N LEU A 161 25.27 2.33 -1.99
CA LEU A 161 24.43 1.74 -0.97
C LEU A 161 23.42 0.76 -1.55
N ILE A 162 22.76 1.11 -2.66
CA ILE A 162 21.78 0.23 -3.31
C ILE A 162 22.46 -1.03 -3.83
N GLU A 163 23.66 -0.90 -4.41
CA GLU A 163 24.45 -2.05 -4.85
C GLU A 163 24.76 -2.98 -3.67
N ALA A 164 25.28 -2.43 -2.56
CA ALA A 164 25.58 -3.20 -1.36
C ALA A 164 24.33 -3.88 -0.76
N VAL A 165 23.21 -3.16 -0.69
CA VAL A 165 21.93 -3.69 -0.20
C VAL A 165 21.42 -4.81 -1.11
N CYS A 166 21.49 -4.66 -2.43
CA CYS A 166 21.09 -5.72 -3.36
C CYS A 166 21.99 -6.95 -3.25
N GLN A 167 23.29 -6.78 -3.00
CA GLN A 167 24.18 -7.90 -2.71
C GLN A 167 23.78 -8.62 -1.42
N GLU A 168 23.47 -7.88 -0.35
CA GLU A 168 23.01 -8.45 0.92
C GLU A 168 21.67 -9.19 0.74
N MET A 169 20.70 -8.58 0.07
CA MET A 169 19.40 -9.17 -0.24
C MET A 169 19.49 -10.40 -1.14
N ASN A 170 20.51 -10.51 -1.99
CA ASN A 170 20.73 -11.71 -2.81
C ASN A 170 21.16 -12.94 -1.97
N HIS A 171 21.54 -12.74 -0.71
CA HIS A 171 21.79 -13.83 0.24
C HIS A 171 20.56 -14.21 1.06
N TRP A 172 19.43 -13.52 0.88
CA TRP A 172 18.20 -13.86 1.58
C TRP A 172 17.66 -15.22 1.12
N GLU A 173 17.16 -15.98 2.09
CA GLU A 173 16.35 -17.16 1.80
C GLU A 173 15.12 -16.76 0.97
N PRO A 174 14.63 -17.62 0.06
CA PRO A 174 13.41 -17.34 -0.68
C PRO A 174 12.20 -17.08 0.24
N PRO A 175 11.20 -16.30 -0.20
CA PRO A 175 10.01 -16.00 0.58
C PRO A 175 9.12 -17.24 0.67
N VAL A 176 9.40 -18.16 1.59
CA VAL A 176 8.61 -19.38 1.76
C VAL A 176 7.50 -19.16 2.80
N PRO A 177 6.20 -19.24 2.42
CA PRO A 177 5.08 -19.16 3.37
C PRO A 177 5.22 -20.18 4.50
N GLY A 178 5.01 -19.74 5.74
CA GLY A 178 5.09 -20.56 6.94
C GLY A 178 6.47 -20.63 7.59
N ALA A 179 7.54 -20.31 6.86
CA ALA A 179 8.91 -20.30 7.37
C ALA A 179 9.20 -19.06 8.23
N LEU A 180 10.02 -19.24 9.28
CA LEU A 180 10.60 -18.12 10.03
C LEU A 180 11.90 -17.71 9.33
N LEU A 181 11.91 -16.49 8.79
CA LEU A 181 12.99 -15.93 8.00
C LEU A 181 13.79 -14.93 8.85
N ASN A 182 15.12 -14.96 8.68
CA ASN A 182 16.03 -13.97 9.25
C ASN A 182 16.75 -13.28 8.09
N LEU A 183 16.39 -12.03 7.82
CA LEU A 183 16.81 -11.28 6.65
C LEU A 183 17.80 -10.17 7.07
N PRO A 184 19.11 -10.32 6.83
CA PRO A 184 20.08 -9.28 7.08
C PRO A 184 19.82 -8.04 6.22
N LEU A 185 19.85 -6.86 6.81
CA LEU A 185 19.76 -5.60 6.08
C LEU A 185 20.54 -4.51 6.82
N MET A 186 21.58 -3.96 6.18
CA MET A 186 22.34 -2.80 6.63
C MET A 186 22.86 -2.96 8.08
N GLY A 187 23.45 -4.11 8.40
CA GLY A 187 23.99 -4.40 9.73
C GLY A 187 22.94 -4.71 10.81
N SER A 188 21.68 -4.87 10.41
CA SER A 188 20.59 -5.35 11.26
C SER A 188 19.96 -6.63 10.71
N VAL A 189 19.16 -7.33 11.51
CA VAL A 189 18.43 -8.52 11.08
C VAL A 189 16.94 -8.31 11.24
N ILE A 190 16.19 -8.53 10.16
CA ILE A 190 14.73 -8.53 10.14
C ILE A 190 14.25 -9.98 10.30
N LYS A 191 13.64 -10.28 11.43
CA LYS A 191 13.01 -11.57 11.71
C LYS A 191 11.54 -11.47 11.37
N LEU A 192 11.05 -12.33 10.49
CA LEU A 192 9.64 -12.34 10.11
C LEU A 192 9.17 -13.76 9.79
N ARG A 193 7.86 -13.96 9.82
CA ARG A 193 7.25 -15.19 9.30
C ARG A 193 6.21 -14.82 8.27
N LEU A 194 6.27 -15.45 7.11
CA LEU A 194 5.24 -15.29 6.10
C LEU A 194 4.02 -16.16 6.47
N PRO A 195 2.78 -15.64 6.37
CA PRO A 195 1.59 -16.44 6.66
C PRO A 195 1.41 -17.56 5.63
N SER A 196 0.80 -18.66 6.04
CA SER A 196 0.57 -19.85 5.19
C SER A 196 -0.90 -20.27 5.20
N ARG A 197 -1.38 -20.90 4.12
CA ARG A 197 -2.70 -21.55 4.09
C ARG A 197 -2.88 -22.63 5.15
N LEU A 198 -1.79 -23.19 5.67
CA LEU A 198 -1.80 -24.21 6.71
C LEU A 198 -1.97 -23.61 8.12
N ASP A 199 -1.95 -22.28 8.26
CA ASP A 199 -2.13 -21.62 9.54
C ASP A 199 -3.54 -21.85 10.06
N LYS A 200 -3.63 -22.34 11.30
CA LYS A 200 -4.93 -22.52 11.98
C LYS A 200 -5.50 -21.12 12.33
N PRO A 201 -6.80 -20.89 12.09
CA PRO A 201 -7.46 -19.65 12.47
C PRO A 201 -7.21 -19.32 13.95
N GLY A 202 -6.72 -18.12 14.25
CA GLY A 202 -6.55 -17.62 15.62
C GLY A 202 -5.33 -18.11 16.41
N VAL A 203 -4.38 -18.87 15.84
CA VAL A 203 -3.25 -19.42 16.63
C VAL A 203 -2.09 -18.42 16.85
N ARG A 204 -1.94 -17.37 16.01
CA ARG A 204 -0.85 -16.38 16.14
C ARG A 204 -1.18 -14.97 15.65
N GLU A 205 -2.46 -14.59 15.65
CA GLU A 205 -2.86 -13.24 15.26
C GLU A 205 -2.58 -12.20 16.37
N ASP A 206 -2.21 -12.64 17.58
CA ASP A 206 -2.20 -11.84 18.81
C ASP A 206 -1.08 -10.80 18.96
N LEU A 207 -0.22 -10.61 17.95
CA LEU A 207 0.91 -9.68 18.04
C LEU A 207 0.97 -8.81 16.78
N ILE A 208 0.34 -7.63 16.82
CA ILE A 208 0.51 -6.60 15.79
C ILE A 208 1.73 -5.74 16.18
N GLY A 209 2.58 -5.46 15.20
CA GLY A 209 3.61 -4.42 15.29
C GLY A 209 5.03 -4.91 15.04
N LEU A 210 5.93 -3.94 14.89
CA LEU A 210 7.37 -4.16 14.89
C LEU A 210 7.85 -4.20 16.34
N GLN A 211 8.31 -5.35 16.82
CA GLN A 211 9.01 -5.42 18.09
C GLN A 211 10.51 -5.22 17.84
N LYS A 212 11.01 -4.03 18.15
CA LYS A 212 12.46 -3.80 18.26
C LYS A 212 12.91 -4.48 19.55
N MET A 213 13.57 -5.64 19.42
CA MET A 213 14.15 -6.30 20.58
C MET A 213 15.41 -5.53 21.02
N ASN A 214 16.33 -5.28 20.08
CA ASN A 214 17.60 -4.55 20.27
C ASN A 214 17.87 -3.63 19.06
N GLU A 215 18.93 -2.81 19.07
CA GLU A 215 19.26 -1.88 17.96
C GLU A 215 19.49 -2.57 16.60
N SER A 216 20.00 -3.81 16.62
CA SER A 216 20.37 -4.58 15.43
C SER A 216 19.40 -5.72 15.08
N CYS A 217 18.27 -5.87 15.78
CA CYS A 217 17.33 -6.97 15.53
C CYS A 217 15.87 -6.49 15.61
N TYR A 218 15.13 -6.69 14.52
CA TYR A 218 13.74 -6.30 14.36
C TYR A 218 12.87 -7.54 14.17
N THR A 219 11.80 -7.69 14.95
CA THR A 219 10.80 -8.74 14.69
C THR A 219 9.58 -8.10 14.07
N LEU A 220 9.33 -8.41 12.81
CA LEU A 220 8.13 -7.99 12.09
C LEU A 220 7.08 -9.08 12.23
N LEU A 221 6.15 -8.87 13.15
CA LEU A 221 5.08 -9.82 13.45
C LEU A 221 4.00 -9.82 12.37
N ASN A 222 3.97 -8.77 11.54
CA ASN A 222 2.96 -8.53 10.54
C ASN A 222 3.55 -7.95 9.25
N VAL A 223 3.46 -8.72 8.17
CA VAL A 223 4.10 -8.37 6.89
C VAL A 223 3.16 -7.63 5.91
N TYR A 224 1.84 -7.60 6.15
CA TYR A 224 0.87 -7.12 5.17
C TYR A 224 -0.31 -6.30 5.73
N GLU A 225 -0.68 -6.45 7.00
CA GLU A 225 -1.94 -5.92 7.51
C GLU A 225 -1.83 -4.47 7.98
N PRO A 226 -2.72 -3.59 7.52
CA PRO A 226 -2.75 -2.21 7.98
C PRO A 226 -3.32 -2.10 9.40
N ASP A 227 -3.06 -0.96 10.06
CA ASP A 227 -3.77 -0.57 11.27
C ASP A 227 -5.20 -0.11 10.91
N LEU A 228 -6.12 -1.09 10.87
CA LEU A 228 -7.53 -0.88 10.50
C LEU A 228 -8.23 0.17 11.37
N TYR A 229 -7.98 0.17 12.67
CA TYR A 229 -8.59 1.12 13.60
C TYR A 229 -8.09 2.53 13.34
N GLU A 230 -6.77 2.71 13.16
CA GLU A 230 -6.21 4.02 12.82
C GLU A 230 -6.80 4.56 11.50
N CYS A 231 -6.71 3.76 10.44
CA CYS A 231 -7.10 4.15 9.08
C CYS A 231 -8.61 4.38 8.93
N LEU A 232 -9.43 3.58 9.60
CA LEU A 232 -10.90 3.62 9.46
C LEU A 232 -11.61 4.20 10.70
N SER A 233 -10.89 4.81 11.64
CA SER A 233 -11.45 5.39 12.88
C SER A 233 -12.60 6.38 12.64
N LEU A 234 -12.57 7.15 11.55
CA LEU A 234 -13.64 8.08 11.18
C LEU A 234 -14.92 7.36 10.68
N TYR A 235 -14.77 6.10 10.27
CA TYR A 235 -15.79 5.31 9.58
C TYR A 235 -16.18 4.04 10.34
N LEU A 236 -15.82 3.91 11.62
CA LEU A 236 -16.20 2.74 12.44
C LEU A 236 -17.70 2.37 12.31
N PRO A 237 -18.66 3.34 12.35
CA PRO A 237 -20.09 3.03 12.23
C PRO A 237 -20.51 2.43 10.88
N HIS A 238 -19.64 2.55 9.89
CA HIS A 238 -19.87 2.17 8.50
C HIS A 238 -19.02 0.98 8.06
N LEU A 239 -18.19 0.39 8.93
CA LEU A 239 -17.31 -0.72 8.56
C LEU A 239 -18.04 -1.89 7.88
N HIS A 240 -19.25 -2.22 8.35
CA HIS A 240 -20.06 -3.29 7.73
C HIS A 240 -20.50 -2.93 6.30
N MET A 241 -20.87 -1.67 6.06
CA MET A 241 -21.16 -1.19 4.71
C MET A 241 -19.91 -1.24 3.84
N LEU A 242 -18.77 -0.78 4.35
CA LEU A 242 -17.51 -0.81 3.60
C LEU A 242 -17.10 -2.24 3.25
N TRP A 243 -17.27 -3.19 4.16
CA TRP A 243 -17.05 -4.60 3.90
C TRP A 243 -17.96 -5.12 2.77
N GLU A 244 -19.27 -4.82 2.78
CA GLU A 244 -20.17 -5.21 1.68
C GLU A 244 -19.77 -4.58 0.34
N LEU A 245 -19.46 -3.28 0.33
CA LEU A 245 -19.05 -2.58 -0.90
C LEU A 245 -17.77 -3.19 -1.50
N VAL A 246 -16.78 -3.49 -0.65
CA VAL A 246 -15.53 -4.13 -1.08
C VAL A 246 -15.80 -5.55 -1.57
N LEU A 247 -16.60 -6.33 -0.85
CA LEU A 247 -16.92 -7.71 -1.22
C LEU A 247 -17.65 -7.79 -2.57
N LEU A 248 -18.53 -6.83 -2.85
CA LEU A 248 -19.30 -6.75 -4.09
C LEU A 248 -18.55 -6.08 -5.24
N GLY A 249 -17.32 -5.60 -5.02
CA GLY A 249 -16.54 -4.88 -6.04
C GLY A 249 -17.17 -3.56 -6.46
N GLU A 250 -17.91 -2.90 -5.58
CA GLU A 250 -18.51 -1.60 -5.87
C GLU A 250 -17.40 -0.54 -6.04
N PRO A 251 -17.53 0.41 -6.99
CA PRO A 251 -16.50 1.42 -7.20
C PRO A 251 -16.45 2.42 -6.04
N ILE A 252 -15.25 2.60 -5.49
CA ILE A 252 -15.00 3.48 -4.34
C ILE A 252 -13.90 4.47 -4.66
N VAL A 253 -14.12 5.75 -4.34
CA VAL A 253 -13.08 6.78 -4.32
C VAL A 253 -12.72 7.13 -2.87
N VAL A 254 -11.45 7.05 -2.54
CA VAL A 254 -10.86 7.58 -1.31
C VAL A 254 -10.18 8.91 -1.63
N MET A 255 -10.72 10.01 -1.10
CA MET A 255 -10.11 11.34 -1.16
C MET A 255 -9.36 11.58 0.15
N ALA A 256 -8.03 11.51 0.08
CA ALA A 256 -7.13 11.60 1.23
C ALA A 256 -6.35 12.93 1.23
N PRO A 257 -5.86 13.38 2.40
CA PRO A 257 -5.06 14.60 2.49
C PRO A 257 -3.61 14.43 2.00
N SER A 258 -3.13 13.18 1.90
CA SER A 258 -1.76 12.85 1.55
C SER A 258 -1.65 11.39 1.04
N PRO A 259 -0.60 11.05 0.27
CA PRO A 259 -0.46 9.72 -0.35
C PRO A 259 -0.33 8.56 0.65
N ASP A 260 0.28 8.81 1.81
CA ASP A 260 0.39 7.85 2.92
C ASP A 260 -0.99 7.49 3.48
N VAL A 261 -1.85 8.49 3.70
CA VAL A 261 -3.24 8.25 4.14
C VAL A 261 -4.04 7.56 3.04
N SER A 262 -3.88 7.98 1.79
CA SER A 262 -4.56 7.36 0.64
C SER A 262 -4.28 5.86 0.56
N SER A 263 -2.99 5.51 0.48
CA SER A 263 -2.55 4.13 0.29
C SER A 263 -2.88 3.25 1.48
N ALA A 264 -2.76 3.76 2.71
CA ALA A 264 -3.12 3.04 3.92
C ALA A 264 -4.64 2.76 4.03
N VAL A 265 -5.49 3.71 3.64
CA VAL A 265 -6.95 3.52 3.66
C VAL A 265 -7.39 2.53 2.59
N VAL A 266 -6.87 2.64 1.36
CA VAL A 266 -7.19 1.67 0.29
C VAL A 266 -6.75 0.26 0.70
N GLN A 267 -5.55 0.11 1.26
CA GLN A 267 -5.09 -1.17 1.83
C GLN A 267 -6.03 -1.68 2.92
N SER A 268 -6.51 -0.79 3.80
CA SER A 268 -7.45 -1.14 4.86
C SER A 268 -8.79 -1.63 4.31
N LEU A 269 -9.32 -0.98 3.28
CA LEU A 269 -10.57 -1.39 2.63
C LEU A 269 -10.47 -2.81 2.05
N ILE A 270 -9.46 -3.08 1.22
CA ILE A 270 -9.31 -4.41 0.60
C ILE A 270 -9.04 -5.51 1.64
N SER A 271 -8.41 -5.17 2.78
CA SER A 271 -8.17 -6.13 3.86
C SER A 271 -9.41 -6.47 4.69
N LEU A 272 -10.52 -5.72 4.56
CA LEU A 272 -11.76 -6.03 5.28
C LEU A 272 -12.35 -7.38 4.87
N ILE A 273 -12.13 -7.83 3.63
CA ILE A 273 -12.66 -9.11 3.13
C ILE A 273 -11.70 -10.29 3.33
N TRP A 274 -10.68 -10.15 4.19
CA TRP A 274 -9.77 -11.24 4.52
C TRP A 274 -10.54 -12.51 4.94
N PRO A 275 -10.16 -13.72 4.48
CA PRO A 275 -8.93 -14.07 3.74
C PRO A 275 -9.05 -14.03 2.21
N LEU A 276 -10.14 -13.47 1.66
CA LEU A 276 -10.32 -13.38 0.21
C LEU A 276 -9.32 -12.41 -0.41
N GLN A 277 -8.82 -12.78 -1.59
CA GLN A 277 -8.13 -11.84 -2.45
C GLN A 277 -9.13 -10.87 -3.03
N TYR A 278 -8.85 -9.57 -2.93
CA TYR A 278 -9.58 -8.57 -3.69
C TYR A 278 -9.17 -8.68 -5.17
N ARG A 279 -10.06 -9.26 -5.99
CA ARG A 279 -9.79 -9.60 -7.40
C ARG A 279 -10.05 -8.46 -8.39
N TYR A 280 -10.76 -7.42 -7.95
CA TYR A 280 -11.00 -6.22 -8.73
C TYR A 280 -9.80 -5.28 -8.66
N ASP A 281 -9.79 -4.24 -9.49
CA ASP A 281 -8.66 -3.31 -9.52
C ASP A 281 -8.68 -2.39 -8.29
N TYR A 282 -7.50 -1.97 -7.85
CA TYR A 282 -7.36 -0.96 -6.83
C TYR A 282 -6.06 -0.18 -7.04
N ARG A 283 -6.14 1.13 -6.83
CA ARG A 283 -5.04 2.07 -6.95
C ARG A 283 -4.84 2.77 -5.61
N PRO A 284 -3.91 2.30 -4.77
CA PRO A 284 -3.69 2.86 -3.43
C PRO A 284 -3.36 4.37 -3.46
N TYR A 285 -2.67 4.78 -4.50
CA TYR A 285 -2.41 6.16 -4.84
C TYR A 285 -2.53 6.34 -6.35
N PHE A 286 -3.36 7.28 -6.77
CA PHE A 286 -3.79 7.50 -8.15
C PHE A 286 -3.80 9.00 -8.46
N THR A 287 -3.16 9.36 -9.57
CA THR A 287 -2.96 10.75 -9.99
C THR A 287 -3.56 10.99 -11.37
N ILE A 288 -3.72 12.25 -11.73
CA ILE A 288 -4.20 12.65 -13.07
C ILE A 288 -3.22 12.26 -14.20
N GLN A 289 -1.98 11.93 -13.86
CA GLN A 289 -0.91 11.58 -14.80
C GLN A 289 -0.85 10.07 -15.07
N ASP A 290 -1.62 9.26 -14.35
CA ASP A 290 -1.67 7.82 -14.55
C ASP A 290 -2.16 7.48 -15.97
N SER A 291 -1.52 6.52 -16.63
CA SER A 291 -1.89 6.08 -17.98
C SER A 291 -3.35 5.62 -18.09
N ASP A 292 -3.90 5.11 -16.99
CA ASP A 292 -5.24 4.53 -16.92
C ASP A 292 -6.29 5.58 -16.52
N PHE A 293 -5.91 6.84 -16.30
CA PHE A 293 -6.81 7.93 -15.91
C PHE A 293 -8.04 8.07 -16.81
N LYS A 294 -7.86 7.97 -18.13
CA LYS A 294 -8.98 8.08 -19.07
C LYS A 294 -9.97 6.91 -18.97
N GLU A 295 -9.50 5.72 -18.62
CA GLU A 295 -10.33 4.51 -18.47
C GLU A 295 -11.36 4.69 -17.34
N TYR A 296 -10.94 5.26 -16.20
CA TYR A 296 -11.79 5.44 -15.04
C TYR A 296 -12.65 6.72 -15.08
N LEU A 297 -12.24 7.75 -15.83
CA LEU A 297 -12.97 9.01 -15.90
C LEU A 297 -14.11 9.00 -16.92
N LEU A 298 -13.92 8.27 -18.02
CA LEU A 298 -14.94 8.14 -19.05
C LEU A 298 -15.97 7.11 -18.58
N SER A 299 -16.89 7.52 -17.71
CA SER A 299 -18.13 6.79 -17.46
C SER A 299 -18.93 6.71 -18.77
N GLN A 300 -18.59 5.74 -19.62
CA GLN A 300 -19.41 5.42 -20.76
C GLN A 300 -20.73 4.83 -20.25
N PRO A 301 -21.88 5.24 -20.79
CA PRO A 301 -23.17 4.65 -20.43
C PRO A 301 -23.11 3.13 -20.57
N GLY A 302 -23.28 2.40 -19.46
CA GLY A 302 -23.27 0.92 -19.44
C GLY A 302 -21.97 0.24 -18.98
N ILE A 303 -20.87 0.97 -18.78
CA ILE A 303 -19.65 0.40 -18.20
C ILE A 303 -19.66 0.63 -16.68
N GLN A 304 -19.73 -0.45 -15.90
CA GLN A 304 -19.50 -0.42 -14.46
C GLN A 304 -18.02 -0.60 -14.17
N HIS A 305 -17.41 0.35 -13.48
CA HIS A 305 -16.04 0.22 -12.98
C HIS A 305 -16.05 -0.57 -11.67
N HIS A 306 -15.24 -1.62 -11.59
CA HIS A 306 -14.98 -2.33 -10.34
C HIS A 306 -13.59 -1.97 -9.84
N VAL A 307 -13.49 -0.83 -9.16
CA VAL A 307 -12.19 -0.28 -8.74
C VAL A 307 -12.27 0.53 -7.46
N ILE A 308 -11.23 0.44 -6.63
CA ILE A 308 -11.00 1.34 -5.49
C ILE A 308 -9.86 2.29 -5.84
N LEU A 309 -10.14 3.60 -5.92
CA LEU A 309 -9.14 4.63 -6.23
C LEU A 309 -8.83 5.47 -5.00
N GLY A 310 -7.55 5.57 -4.62
CA GLY A 310 -7.06 6.51 -3.63
C GLY A 310 -6.41 7.71 -4.30
N THR A 311 -6.82 8.93 -3.95
CA THR A 311 -6.28 10.15 -4.53
C THR A 311 -6.17 11.27 -3.51
N THR A 312 -5.22 12.18 -3.75
CA THR A 312 -5.01 13.40 -2.97
C THR A 312 -5.53 14.65 -3.66
N ASN A 313 -5.80 14.57 -4.96
CA ASN A 313 -6.08 15.74 -5.77
C ASN A 313 -7.58 16.06 -5.79
N LEU A 314 -7.91 17.28 -5.36
CA LEU A 314 -9.29 17.76 -5.33
C LEU A 314 -9.93 17.88 -6.73
N TYR A 315 -9.13 17.89 -7.81
CA TYR A 315 -9.66 17.80 -9.17
C TYR A 315 -10.59 16.61 -9.36
N PHE A 316 -10.27 15.47 -8.73
CA PHE A 316 -11.09 14.27 -8.78
C PHE A 316 -12.48 14.47 -8.17
N ILE A 317 -12.71 15.47 -7.31
CA ILE A 317 -14.06 15.79 -6.80
C ILE A 317 -15.01 16.13 -7.94
N LYS A 318 -14.55 16.97 -8.89
CA LYS A 318 -15.35 17.37 -10.04
C LYS A 318 -15.38 16.26 -11.07
N ALA A 319 -14.21 15.67 -11.32
CA ALA A 319 -14.06 14.64 -12.34
C ALA A 319 -14.86 13.37 -12.01
N MET A 320 -15.04 13.05 -10.72
CA MET A 320 -15.73 11.87 -10.21
C MET A 320 -17.04 12.21 -9.48
N GLU A 321 -17.72 13.30 -9.87
CA GLU A 321 -18.94 13.76 -9.19
C GLU A 321 -20.08 12.71 -9.19
N ASN A 322 -20.10 11.84 -10.20
CA ASN A 322 -21.11 10.79 -10.36
C ASN A 322 -20.70 9.43 -9.76
N TRP A 323 -19.54 9.34 -9.10
CA TRP A 323 -19.12 8.08 -8.49
C TRP A 323 -20.03 7.69 -7.32
N PRO A 324 -20.40 6.40 -7.20
CA PRO A 324 -21.46 6.00 -6.27
C PRO A 324 -21.01 6.02 -4.81
N HIS A 325 -19.71 5.81 -4.54
CA HIS A 325 -19.15 5.74 -3.20
C HIS A 325 -17.89 6.59 -3.07
N VAL A 326 -17.92 7.56 -2.16
CA VAL A 326 -16.79 8.44 -1.87
C VAL A 326 -16.52 8.47 -0.37
N LEU A 327 -15.29 8.14 0.03
CA LEU A 327 -14.76 8.32 1.37
C LEU A 327 -13.84 9.53 1.38
N ARG A 328 -14.15 10.53 2.20
CA ARG A 328 -13.39 11.79 2.21
C ARG A 328 -12.76 12.08 3.55
N PHE A 329 -11.44 12.27 3.58
CA PHE A 329 -10.67 12.62 4.76
C PHE A 329 -10.30 14.11 4.72
N SER A 330 -10.22 14.77 5.89
CA SER A 330 -9.81 16.18 5.97
C SER A 330 -8.28 16.34 6.05
N THR A 331 -7.81 17.43 5.46
CA THR A 331 -6.45 17.97 5.56
C THR A 331 -6.10 18.52 6.95
N ASP A 332 -7.08 18.80 7.82
CA ASP A 332 -6.89 19.41 9.16
C ASP A 332 -6.35 18.44 10.24
N SER A 333 -5.52 17.47 9.86
CA SER A 333 -5.00 16.45 10.78
C SER A 333 -3.80 16.92 11.63
N LYS A 334 -3.38 18.20 11.55
CA LYS A 334 -2.32 18.79 12.38
C LYS A 334 -2.75 19.16 13.82
N ARG A 335 -3.77 18.50 14.39
CA ARG A 335 -3.99 18.52 15.84
C ARG A 335 -3.91 17.10 16.40
N LYS A 336 -2.68 16.71 16.81
CA LYS A 336 -2.49 15.72 17.87
C LYS A 336 -3.21 16.22 19.13
N GLY A 337 -4.44 15.76 19.34
CA GLY A 337 -5.23 16.07 20.54
C GLY A 337 -6.70 16.33 20.24
N LYS A 338 -7.56 15.43 20.73
CA LYS A 338 -9.03 15.44 20.66
C LYS A 338 -9.65 15.18 19.27
N ARG A 339 -9.69 13.89 18.88
CA ARG A 339 -10.73 13.37 17.98
C ARG A 339 -12.01 13.18 18.81
N THR A 340 -12.92 14.14 18.81
CA THR A 340 -14.28 13.94 19.34
C THR A 340 -15.06 13.06 18.38
N ALA A 341 -15.60 11.95 18.89
CA ALA A 341 -16.50 11.04 18.19
C ALA A 341 -17.83 11.77 17.86
N GLY A 342 -17.86 12.49 16.75
CA GLY A 342 -19.08 13.01 16.15
C GLY A 342 -19.75 11.92 15.31
N THR A 343 -21.06 11.76 15.44
CA THR A 343 -21.85 10.82 14.63
C THR A 343 -21.89 11.27 13.17
N HIS A 344 -20.98 10.74 12.34
CA HIS A 344 -20.92 11.04 10.91
C HIS A 344 -22.11 10.39 10.18
N LYS A 345 -23.11 11.21 9.83
CA LYS A 345 -24.34 10.80 9.11
C LYS A 345 -24.04 10.48 7.63
N ILE A 346 -24.62 9.40 7.12
CA ILE A 346 -24.70 9.10 5.68
C ILE A 346 -25.56 10.19 5.01
N ARG A 347 -25.03 10.88 3.99
CA ARG A 347 -25.78 11.92 3.25
C ARG A 347 -26.26 11.39 1.89
N ARG A 348 -27.56 11.56 1.61
CA ARG A 348 -28.28 10.97 0.46
C ARG A 348 -28.33 11.87 -0.79
N HIS A 349 -27.83 13.10 -0.74
CA HIS A 349 -27.84 14.03 -1.87
C HIS A 349 -26.42 14.21 -2.42
N ILE A 350 -26.22 13.85 -3.69
CA ILE A 350 -24.99 14.07 -4.46
C ILE A 350 -25.20 15.36 -5.25
N GLY A 351 -24.74 16.47 -4.69
CA GLY A 351 -24.45 17.69 -5.41
C GLY A 351 -23.13 18.18 -4.84
N LEU A 352 -22.02 17.91 -5.54
CA LEU A 352 -20.68 18.20 -5.03
C LEU A 352 -20.34 19.69 -5.15
N LYS A 353 -21.20 20.47 -5.82
CA LYS A 353 -21.10 21.93 -6.05
C LYS A 353 -21.04 22.85 -4.81
N GLY A 354 -21.15 22.35 -3.58
CA GLY A 354 -21.16 23.20 -2.37
C GLY A 354 -20.52 22.59 -1.12
N MET A 355 -19.69 21.56 -1.27
CA MET A 355 -19.15 20.77 -0.15
C MET A 355 -17.63 20.59 -0.22
N GLU A 356 -16.89 21.60 -0.67
CA GLU A 356 -15.46 21.53 -0.95
C GLU A 356 -14.55 21.13 0.24
N GLU A 357 -15.06 20.92 1.47
CA GLU A 357 -14.23 20.56 2.65
C GLU A 357 -14.81 19.51 3.61
N LYS A 358 -16.00 18.94 3.36
CA LYS A 358 -16.68 18.09 4.38
C LYS A 358 -16.20 16.64 4.34
N THR A 359 -15.47 16.21 5.38
CA THR A 359 -15.15 14.80 5.67
C THR A 359 -16.42 13.95 5.80
N GLY A 360 -16.40 12.74 5.26
CA GLY A 360 -17.51 11.80 5.40
C GLY A 360 -17.59 10.72 4.33
N LEU A 361 -18.56 9.82 4.51
CA LEU A 361 -18.91 8.76 3.57
C LEU A 361 -20.15 9.20 2.78
N PHE A 362 -20.00 9.26 1.47
CA PHE A 362 -21.05 9.60 0.51
C PHE A 362 -21.41 8.34 -0.26
N SER A 363 -22.58 7.79 0.05
CA SER A 363 -23.08 6.59 -0.59
C SER A 363 -24.60 6.53 -0.44
N LYS A 364 -25.28 6.03 -1.49
CA LYS A 364 -26.71 5.69 -1.46
C LYS A 364 -26.95 4.22 -1.12
N TYR A 365 -25.90 3.43 -0.98
CA TYR A 365 -25.96 2.00 -0.73
C TYR A 365 -26.67 1.68 0.58
N LYS A 366 -27.47 0.62 0.56
CA LYS A 366 -28.16 0.08 1.73
C LYS A 366 -27.63 -1.31 1.97
N CYS A 367 -27.14 -1.56 3.19
CA CYS A 367 -26.60 -2.87 3.54
C CYS A 367 -27.64 -3.96 3.33
N LEU A 368 -27.22 -5.06 2.73
CA LEU A 368 -28.04 -6.24 2.50
C LEU A 368 -28.08 -7.14 3.74
N LEU A 369 -26.98 -7.18 4.50
CA LEU A 369 -26.88 -7.97 5.73
C LEU A 369 -27.18 -7.13 6.97
N SER A 370 -27.67 -7.81 8.01
CA SER A 370 -27.98 -7.17 9.29
C SER A 370 -26.71 -6.74 10.01
N LYS A 371 -26.65 -5.46 10.40
CA LYS A 371 -25.54 -4.93 11.18
C LYS A 371 -25.48 -5.56 12.58
N HIS A 372 -24.40 -6.27 12.89
CA HIS A 372 -24.13 -6.69 14.27
C HIS A 372 -23.53 -5.53 15.07
N GLY A 373 -24.36 -4.85 15.88
CA GLY A 373 -23.92 -3.74 16.74
C GLY A 373 -22.94 -4.12 17.87
N VAL A 374 -22.62 -5.41 18.03
CA VAL A 374 -21.71 -5.93 19.06
C VAL A 374 -20.29 -5.41 18.89
N LEU A 375 -19.75 -5.42 17.65
CA LEU A 375 -18.40 -4.91 17.38
C LEU A 375 -18.31 -3.43 17.77
N MET A 376 -19.29 -2.63 17.34
CA MET A 376 -19.34 -1.19 17.63
C MET A 376 -19.31 -0.90 19.14
N LYS A 377 -20.15 -1.58 19.92
CA LYS A 377 -20.17 -1.44 21.39
C LYS A 377 -18.80 -1.77 22.00
N LYS A 378 -18.13 -2.81 21.51
CA LYS A 378 -16.82 -3.24 21.99
C LYS A 378 -15.69 -2.27 21.63
N LEU A 379 -15.73 -1.68 20.43
CA LEU A 379 -14.78 -0.65 19.99
C LEU A 379 -14.96 0.64 20.78
N MET A 380 -16.20 1.13 20.89
CA MET A 380 -16.51 2.31 21.71
C MET A 380 -16.05 2.14 23.15
N LYS A 381 -16.32 0.98 23.78
CA LYS A 381 -15.79 0.68 25.13
C LYS A 381 -14.26 0.76 25.16
N GLY A 382 -13.59 0.24 24.13
CA GLY A 382 -12.12 0.31 23.99
C GLY A 382 -11.59 1.74 23.95
N THR A 383 -12.25 2.64 23.22
CA THR A 383 -11.90 4.07 23.20
C THR A 383 -12.00 4.70 24.59
N HIS A 384 -13.03 4.37 25.38
CA HIS A 384 -13.19 4.90 26.73
C HIS A 384 -12.17 4.34 27.73
N THR A 385 -11.73 3.09 27.54
CA THR A 385 -10.75 2.43 28.41
C THR A 385 -9.30 2.63 27.93
N ASN A 386 -9.04 3.52 26.97
CA ASN A 386 -7.73 3.72 26.35
C ASN A 386 -7.07 2.40 25.88
N ARG A 387 -7.85 1.50 25.29
CA ARG A 387 -7.32 0.26 24.71
C ARG A 387 -6.33 0.61 23.58
N PRO A 388 -5.16 -0.05 23.51
CA PRO A 388 -4.21 0.12 22.41
C PRO A 388 -4.88 -0.01 21.04
N LYS A 389 -4.46 0.79 20.07
CA LYS A 389 -5.05 0.80 18.72
C LYS A 389 -4.92 -0.56 18.05
N GLU A 390 -3.79 -1.22 18.28
CA GLU A 390 -3.43 -2.55 17.80
C GLU A 390 -4.48 -3.58 18.25
N ALA A 391 -4.86 -3.55 19.53
CA ALA A 391 -5.89 -4.42 20.05
C ALA A 391 -7.28 -4.10 19.47
N GLN A 392 -7.56 -2.85 19.08
CA GLN A 392 -8.79 -2.52 18.37
C GLN A 392 -8.79 -3.01 16.92
N SER A 393 -7.67 -2.88 16.22
CA SER A 393 -7.46 -3.40 14.86
C SER A 393 -7.62 -4.91 14.81
N MET A 394 -7.09 -5.62 15.80
CA MET A 394 -7.31 -7.06 15.99
C MET A 394 -8.78 -7.44 16.08
N MET A 395 -9.57 -6.66 16.82
CA MET A 395 -11.00 -6.94 16.99
C MET A 395 -11.79 -6.70 15.71
N ILE A 396 -11.44 -5.65 14.94
CA ILE A 396 -12.04 -5.39 13.63
C ILE A 396 -11.74 -6.56 12.70
N ARG A 397 -10.46 -6.95 12.60
CA ARG A 397 -10.01 -8.02 11.73
C ARG A 397 -10.71 -9.34 12.02
N ARG A 398 -10.67 -9.79 13.27
CA ARG A 398 -11.31 -11.04 13.67
C ARG A 398 -12.81 -11.05 13.33
N HIS A 399 -13.50 -9.94 13.60
CA HIS A 399 -14.92 -9.82 13.27
C HIS A 399 -15.19 -9.98 11.76
N PHE A 400 -14.42 -9.31 10.91
CA PHE A 400 -14.64 -9.35 9.47
C PHE A 400 -14.12 -10.62 8.81
N MET A 401 -13.10 -11.26 9.37
CA MET A 401 -12.69 -12.61 8.99
C MET A 401 -13.82 -13.63 9.28
N ASP A 402 -14.36 -13.62 10.51
CA ASP A 402 -15.47 -14.49 10.89
C ASP A 402 -16.71 -14.24 10.01
N LEU A 403 -16.99 -12.97 9.70
CA LEU A 403 -18.09 -12.57 8.81
C LEU A 403 -17.88 -13.07 7.38
N THR A 404 -16.66 -12.90 6.83
CA THR A 404 -16.32 -13.37 5.48
C THR A 404 -16.40 -14.90 5.40
N HIS A 405 -15.89 -15.63 6.39
CA HIS A 405 -16.04 -17.08 6.45
C HIS A 405 -17.52 -17.50 6.51
N SER A 406 -18.32 -16.84 7.34
CA SER A 406 -19.75 -17.12 7.47
C SER A 406 -20.50 -16.86 6.17
N PHE A 407 -20.13 -15.80 5.44
CA PHE A 407 -20.69 -15.47 4.13
C PHE A 407 -20.36 -16.53 3.08
N LEU A 408 -19.13 -17.05 3.09
CA LEU A 408 -18.69 -18.08 2.14
C LEU A 408 -19.21 -19.47 2.47
N PHE A 409 -19.53 -19.76 3.73
CA PHE A 409 -19.88 -21.10 4.19
C PHE A 409 -20.89 -21.83 3.27
N PRO A 410 -22.01 -21.21 2.83
CA PRO A 410 -22.98 -21.88 1.95
C PRO A 410 -22.50 -22.15 0.51
N LEU A 411 -21.39 -21.54 0.08
CA LEU A 411 -20.82 -21.69 -1.26
C LEU A 411 -19.75 -22.79 -1.34
N VAL A 412 -19.21 -23.18 -0.19
CA VAL A 412 -18.09 -24.15 -0.07
C VAL A 412 -18.54 -25.46 0.59
N SER A 413 -19.72 -25.49 1.20
CA SER A 413 -20.43 -26.69 1.69
C SER A 413 -21.27 -27.32 0.59
#